data_AF-A0A2W5E663-F1
#
_entry.id   AF-A0A2W5E663-F1
#
_cell.length_a   1.000
_cell.length_b   1.000
_cell.length_c   1.000
_cell.angle_alpha   90.00
_cell.angle_beta   90.00
_cell.angle_gamma   90.00
#
_symmetry.space_group_name_H-M   'P 1'
#
loop_
_entity.id
_entity.type
_entity.pdbx_description
1 polymer ?
#
loop_
_entity_poly.entity_id
_entity_poly.type
_entity_poly.pdbx_seq_one_letter_code
_entity_poly.pdbx_strand_id
1 'polypeptide(L)' 'IINTHDMNSVMTIGEKILYLRLGIKEWEGNKDILATAKNKNLLDFVYSSELFKQLREFMLENDQTSLTHNSNTEKKEK' A
#
# COMPACT_ATOMS: atom_id res chain seq x y z
N ILE A 1 6.40 15.54 13.01
CA ILE A 1 5.86 15.48 11.63
C ILE A 1 7.02 15.09 10.72
N ILE A 2 6.90 14.01 9.96
CA ILE A 2 7.96 13.48 9.09
C ILE A 2 7.49 13.66 7.65
N ASN A 3 8.34 14.24 6.79
CA ASN A 3 8.12 14.29 5.35
C ASN A 3 9.15 13.37 4.69
N THR A 4 8.69 12.34 4.00
CA THR A 4 9.54 11.35 3.35
C THR A 4 8.84 10.74 2.13
N HIS A 5 9.64 10.33 1.15
CA HIS A 5 9.20 9.55 -0.01
C HIS A 5 9.56 8.05 0.14
N ASP A 6 10.22 7.66 1.22
CA ASP A 6 10.56 6.24 1.47
C ASP A 6 9.33 5.46 1.97
N MET A 7 8.75 4.67 1.06
CA MET A 7 7.57 3.87 1.35
C MET A 7 7.84 2.69 2.29
N ASN A 8 9.07 2.20 2.41
CA ASN A 8 9.37 1.09 3.34
C ASN A 8 9.17 1.55 4.80
N SER A 9 9.68 2.74 5.09
CA SER A 9 9.47 3.39 6.39
C SER A 9 7.99 3.77 6.59
N VAL A 10 7.34 4.37 5.59
CA VAL A 10 5.92 4.80 5.68
C VAL A 10 4.97 3.62 5.92
N MET A 11 5.18 2.49 5.24
CA MET A 11 4.38 1.27 5.42
C MET A 11 4.56 0.65 6.81
N THR A 12 5.72 0.86 7.45
CA THR A 12 6.01 0.27 8.76
C THR A 12 5.44 1.11 9.91
N ILE A 13 5.71 2.42 9.90
CA ILE A 13 5.45 3.33 11.03
C ILE A 13 4.36 4.39 10.75
N GLY A 14 3.73 4.38 9.57
CA GLY A 14 2.76 5.40 9.16
C GLY A 14 1.38 5.25 9.80
N GLU A 15 1.21 5.73 11.04
CA GLU A 15 -0.09 5.77 11.72
C GLU A 15 -1.02 6.86 11.19
N LYS A 16 -0.45 8.00 10.78
CA LYS A 16 -1.17 9.10 10.12
C LYS A 16 -0.35 9.65 8.97
N ILE A 17 -0.85 9.47 7.76
CA ILE A 17 -0.21 9.77 6.49
C ILE A 17 -1.06 10.80 5.75
N LEU A 18 -0.40 11.84 5.23
CA LEU A 18 -1.01 12.86 4.40
C LEU A 18 -0.33 12.84 3.03
N TYR A 19 -1.09 12.53 1.99
CA TYR A 19 -0.60 12.57 0.62
C TYR A 19 -1.01 13.87 -0.06
N LEU A 20 0.00 14.61 -0.50
CA LEU A 20 -0.17 15.87 -1.22
C LEU A 20 0.26 15.69 -2.67
N ARG A 21 -0.56 16.17 -3.60
CA ARG A 21 -0.23 16.23 -5.03
C ARG A 21 -0.51 17.64 -5.52
N LEU A 22 0.45 18.23 -6.24
CA LEU A 22 0.35 19.61 -6.75
C LEU A 22 -0.04 20.64 -5.67
N GLY A 23 0.44 20.43 -4.43
CA GLY A 23 0.14 21.30 -3.29
C GLY A 23 -1.25 21.10 -2.66
N ILE A 24 -2.03 20.12 -3.12
CA ILE A 24 -3.39 19.84 -2.60
C ILE A 24 -3.39 18.51 -1.85
N LYS A 25 -4.12 18.45 -0.74
CA LYS A 25 -4.40 17.20 -0.01
C LYS A 25 -5.32 16.31 -0.85
N GLU A 26 -4.74 15.25 -1.41
CA GLU A 26 -5.45 14.26 -2.23
C GLU A 26 -5.90 13.05 -1.41
N TRP A 27 -5.19 12.72 -0.34
CA TRP A 27 -5.52 11.59 0.50
C TRP A 27 -4.97 11.75 1.92
N GLU A 28 -5.69 11.19 2.88
CA GLU A 28 -5.33 11.15 4.29
C GLU A 28 -5.73 9.78 4.85
N GLY A 29 -4.85 9.14 5.62
CA GLY A 29 -5.12 7.82 6.16
C GLY A 29 -3.98 7.25 6.99
N ASN A 30 -3.97 5.94 7.15
CA ASN A 30 -2.92 5.18 7.84
C ASN A 30 -2.36 4.09 6.92
N LYS A 31 -1.30 3.41 7.36
CA LYS A 31 -0.66 2.32 6.62
C LYS A 31 -1.62 1.18 6.23
N ASP A 32 -2.62 0.88 7.07
CA ASP A 32 -3.55 -0.24 6.85
C ASP A 32 -4.51 0.06 5.70
N ILE A 33 -4.97 1.31 5.60
CA ILE A 33 -5.87 1.76 4.52
C ILE A 33 -5.13 2.27 3.29
N LEU A 34 -3.82 2.49 3.39
CA LEU A 34 -2.98 2.92 2.26
C LEU A 34 -2.97 1.83 1.16
N ALA A 35 -2.84 0.57 1.54
CA ALA A 35 -2.81 -0.57 0.60
C ALA A 35 -4.16 -0.84 -0.08
N THR A 36 -5.27 -0.44 0.55
CA THR A 36 -6.64 -0.60 0.02
C THR A 36 -7.21 0.69 -0.55
N ALA A 37 -6.42 1.76 -0.59
CA ALA A 37 -6.86 3.06 -1.07
C ALA A 37 -7.26 2.98 -2.55
N LYS A 38 -8.44 3.49 -2.90
CA LYS A 38 -8.93 3.53 -4.29
C LYS A 38 -8.43 4.75 -5.08
N ASN A 39 -7.53 5.55 -4.51
CA ASN A 39 -7.00 6.75 -5.18
C ASN A 39 -5.92 6.33 -6.18
N LYS A 40 -6.23 6.44 -7.48
CA LYS A 40 -5.32 6.06 -8.57
C LYS A 40 -3.98 6.78 -8.49
N ASN A 41 -3.95 8.08 -8.18
CA ASN A 41 -2.72 8.87 -8.12
C ASN A 41 -1.83 8.42 -6.95
N LEU A 42 -2.45 8.11 -5.81
CA LEU A 42 -1.75 7.58 -4.65
C LEU A 42 -1.17 6.18 -4.94
N LEU A 43 -1.96 5.30 -5.55
CA LEU A 43 -1.50 3.97 -5.95
C LEU A 43 -0.35 4.06 -6.95
N ASP A 44 -0.45 4.93 -7.96
CA ASP A 44 0.61 5.15 -8.95
C ASP A 44 1.91 5.66 -8.30
N PHE A 45 1.78 6.51 -7.28
CA PHE A 45 2.92 7.01 -6.51
C PHE A 45 3.56 5.91 -5.64
N VAL A 46 2.75 5.17 -4.87
CA VAL A 46 3.23 4.08 -3.99
C VAL A 46 3.86 2.96 -4.82
N TYR A 47 3.30 2.67 -5.98
CA TYR A 47 3.72 1.59 -6.86
C TYR A 47 4.68 2.01 -7.99
N SER A 48 5.25 3.20 -7.90
CA SER A 48 6.23 3.70 -8.87
C SER A 48 7.52 2.87 -8.92
N SER A 49 7.79 2.01 -7.92
CA SER A 49 8.95 1.11 -7.87
C SER A 49 8.69 -0.26 -8.50
N GLU A 50 9.75 -0.87 -9.04
CA GLU A 50 9.70 -2.14 -9.79
C GLU A 50 9.11 -3.30 -8.97
N LEU A 51 9.42 -3.36 -7.68
CA LEU A 51 8.88 -4.35 -6.73
C LEU A 51 7.36 -4.28 -6.63
N PHE A 52 6.79 -3.09 -6.66
CA PHE A 52 5.35 -2.91 -6.54
C PHE A 52 4.60 -3.09 -7.87
N LYS A 53 5.25 -2.84 -9.00
CA LYS A 53 4.73 -3.25 -10.31
C LYS A 53 4.58 -4.76 -10.37
N GLN A 54 5.60 -5.49 -9.91
CA GLN A 54 5.56 -6.96 -9.82
C GLN A 54 4.48 -7.44 -8.85
N LEU A 55 4.32 -6.78 -7.69
CA LEU A 55 3.25 -7.10 -6.74
C LEU A 55 1.86 -6.87 -7.36
N ARG A 56 1.67 -5.78 -8.11
CA ARG A 56 0.42 -5.48 -8.81
C ARG A 56 0.13 -6.51 -9.92
N GLU A 57 1.14 -6.88 -10.70
CA GLU A 57 1.04 -7.88 -11.75
C GLU A 57 0.66 -9.25 -11.18
N PHE A 58 1.33 -9.65 -10.08
CA PHE A 58 0.97 -10.84 -9.31
C PHE A 58 -0.48 -10.78 -8.78
N MET A 59 -0.95 -9.63 -8.30
CA MET A 59 -2.33 -9.48 -7.83
C MET A 59 -3.38 -9.53 -8.95
N LEU A 60 -3.05 -8.99 -10.13
CA LEU A 60 -3.93 -9.01 -11.31
C LEU A 60 -3.99 -10.40 -11.96
N GLU A 61 -2.88 -11.13 -11.97
CA GLU A 61 -2.82 -12.47 -12.56
C GLU A 61 -3.54 -13.53 -11.70
N ASN A 62 -3.65 -13.30 -10.39
CA ASN A 62 -4.32 -14.22 -9.46
C ASN A 62 -5.78 -13.85 -9.13
N ASP A 63 -6.39 -12.87 -9.80
CA ASP A 63 -7.76 -12.36 -9.54
C ASP A 63 -8.04 -12.01 -8.05
N GLN A 64 -6.99 -11.76 -7.27
CA GLN A 64 -7.06 -11.39 -5.85
C GLN A 64 -7.27 -9.88 -5.72
N THR A 65 -8.48 -9.40 -6.00
CA THR A 65 -8.85 -7.99 -5.81
C THR A 65 -9.23 -7.62 -4.36
N SER A 66 -9.08 -8.56 -3.43
CA SER A 66 -9.41 -8.40 -2.02
C SER A 66 -8.21 -8.75 -1.14
N LEU A 67 -7.59 -7.72 -0.53
CA LEU A 67 -6.68 -7.86 0.61
C LEU A 67 -7.47 -8.33 1.85
N THR A 68 -7.84 -9.61 1.92
CA THR A 68 -8.15 -10.22 3.21
C THR A 68 -6.82 -10.49 3.91
N HIS A 69 -6.51 -9.69 4.92
CA HIS A 69 -5.46 -9.98 5.90
C HIS A 69 -5.73 -11.35 6.52
N ASN A 70 -4.87 -12.33 6.24
CA ASN A 70 -4.78 -13.54 7.06
C ASN A 70 -3.32 -13.76 7.42
N SER A 71 -2.90 -13.09 8.48
CA SER A 71 -1.89 -13.61 9.39
C SER A 71 -2.44 -14.87 10.05
N ASN A 72 -2.12 -16.04 9.48
CA ASN A 72 -2.12 -17.30 10.21
C ASN A 72 -0.94 -18.16 9.73
N THR A 73 0.15 -18.01 10.47
CA THR A 73 1.22 -18.98 10.63
C THR A 73 0.68 -20.35 11.03
N GLU A 74 1.18 -21.39 10.36
CA GLU A 74 1.28 -22.80 10.80
C GLU A 74 0.00 -23.55 11.22
N LYS A 75 -0.41 -24.56 10.43
CA LYS A 75 -0.44 -25.97 10.89
C LYS A 75 -1.00 -26.96 9.85
N LYS A 76 -0.22 -28.05 9.71
CA LYS A 76 -0.58 -29.44 9.41
C LYS A 76 -0.92 -29.79 7.96
N GLU A 77 0.13 -30.25 7.26
CA GLU A 77 0.04 -31.43 6.40
C GLU A 77 -0.61 -32.60 7.16
N LYS A 78 -1.64 -33.17 6.55
CA LYS A 78 -1.99 -34.58 6.66
C LYS A 78 -2.70 -35.03 5.40
#